data_AF-A0A5P8YZ50-F1
#
_entry.id   AF-A0A5P8YZ50-F1
#
_cell.length_a   1.000
_cell.length_b   1.000
_cell.length_c   1.000
_cell.angle_alpha   90.00
_cell.angle_beta   90.00
_cell.angle_gamma   90.00
#
_symmetry.space_group_name_H-M   'P 1'
#
loop_
_entity.id
_entity.type
_entity.pdbx_description
1 polymer ?
#
loop_
_entity_poly.entity_id
_entity_poly.type
_entity_poly.pdbx_seq_one_letter_code
_entity_poly.pdbx_strand_id
1 'polypeptide(L)'
;MRSFGKDISTPWNRFLSRVHMALFDHGILRGLWTNFYKVAPGVFRSNHPTDRRFRQFKAMGIKTVINLRGPDKFSFYLFEREICDELGLTLVDAKLWARLAPSSKRILTAIDAIRQAEKPLVFHCKSGADRTGFLATVYLIVFEGQSPAEARKHLGLRYMHLKFTKTGIQDYIIDVYEARQALGPIGFEDWIRDEYRAARLQDGFDRKRPPSELAQPE
;
A
#
# COMPACT_ATOMS: atom_id res chain seq x y z
N MET A 1 14.38 -1.76 26.60
CA MET A 1 13.06 -2.26 27.06
C MET A 1 12.59 -3.34 26.09
N ARG A 2 12.73 -4.62 26.46
CA ARG A 2 12.71 -5.78 25.56
C ARG A 2 11.28 -6.37 25.40
N SER A 3 10.86 -6.54 24.16
CA SER A 3 10.15 -7.73 23.63
C SER A 3 8.74 -8.10 24.16
N PHE A 4 7.74 -7.25 24.00
CA PHE A 4 6.33 -7.70 23.99
C PHE A 4 5.68 -7.41 22.63
N GLY A 5 4.63 -8.14 22.26
CA GLY A 5 3.96 -8.01 20.96
C GLY A 5 4.49 -8.91 19.83
N LYS A 6 5.26 -9.97 20.13
CA LYS A 6 5.77 -10.95 19.15
C LYS A 6 5.24 -12.37 19.34
N ASP A 7 4.38 -12.55 20.33
CA ASP A 7 3.80 -13.84 20.68
C ASP A 7 2.32 -13.66 20.99
N ILE A 8 1.48 -14.52 20.41
CA ILE A 8 0.02 -14.55 20.57
C ILE A 8 -0.48 -15.93 21.01
N SER A 9 0.42 -16.81 21.49
CA SER A 9 0.13 -18.21 21.84
C SER A 9 -0.59 -18.39 23.18
N THR A 10 -0.37 -17.51 24.17
CA THR A 10 -0.99 -17.62 25.50
C THR A 10 -1.98 -16.47 25.76
N PRO A 11 -2.99 -16.64 26.63
CA PRO A 11 -3.94 -15.56 26.95
C PRO A 11 -3.25 -14.27 27.42
N TRP A 12 -2.21 -14.39 28.24
CA TRP A 12 -1.43 -13.26 28.73
C TRP A 12 -0.64 -12.56 27.61
N ASN A 13 0.03 -13.34 26.75
CA ASN A 13 0.78 -12.78 25.61
C ASN A 13 -0.16 -12.14 24.57
N ARG A 14 -1.37 -12.69 24.38
CA ARG A 14 -2.42 -12.06 23.56
C ARG A 14 -2.85 -10.71 24.12
N PHE A 15 -3.08 -10.61 25.43
CA PHE A 15 -3.41 -9.34 26.08
C PHE A 15 -2.31 -8.30 25.88
N LEU A 16 -1.05 -8.64 26.20
CA LEU A 16 0.09 -7.73 25.99
C LEU A 16 0.27 -7.35 24.51
N SER A 17 0.05 -8.28 23.59
CA SER A 17 0.12 -8.04 22.15
C SER A 17 -0.98 -7.10 21.63
N ARG A 18 -2.18 -7.13 22.22
CA ARG A 18 -3.26 -6.16 21.96
C ARG A 18 -2.91 -4.77 22.48
N VAL A 19 -2.36 -4.68 23.69
CA VAL A 19 -1.85 -3.40 24.25
C VAL A 19 -0.75 -2.82 23.36
N HIS A 20 0.18 -3.65 22.88
CA HIS A 20 1.21 -3.22 21.93
C HIS A 20 0.62 -2.64 20.63
N MET A 21 -0.39 -3.28 20.03
CA MET A 21 -1.07 -2.75 18.84
C MET A 21 -1.78 -1.42 19.11
N ALA A 22 -2.47 -1.31 20.25
CA ALA A 22 -3.22 -0.11 20.61
C ALA A 22 -2.29 1.10 20.78
N LEU A 23 -1.16 0.92 21.48
CA LEU A 23 -0.23 2.01 21.83
C LEU A 23 0.81 2.30 20.73
N PHE A 24 1.52 1.28 20.23
CA PHE A 24 2.68 1.48 19.33
C PHE A 24 2.30 1.47 17.85
N ASP A 25 1.18 0.86 17.48
CA ASP A 25 0.68 0.86 16.10
C ASP A 25 -0.47 1.86 15.87
N HIS A 26 -0.73 2.70 16.88
CA HIS A 26 -1.85 3.65 16.95
C HIS A 26 -3.20 3.00 16.64
N GLY A 27 -3.41 1.78 17.15
CA GLY A 27 -4.63 1.00 16.89
C GLY A 27 -5.92 1.72 17.29
N ILE A 28 -5.87 2.62 18.27
CA ILE A 28 -7.01 3.42 18.74
C ILE A 28 -7.58 4.29 17.61
N LEU A 29 -6.72 4.89 16.76
CA LEU A 29 -7.17 5.72 15.64
C LEU A 29 -7.92 4.93 14.55
N ARG A 30 -7.74 3.60 14.50
CA ARG A 30 -8.38 2.72 13.50
C ARG A 30 -9.86 2.48 13.75
N GLY A 31 -10.31 2.66 14.99
CA GLY A 31 -11.73 2.58 15.34
C GLY A 31 -12.54 3.78 14.83
N LEU A 32 -11.89 4.95 14.74
CA LEU A 32 -12.51 6.22 14.34
C LEU A 32 -12.29 6.54 12.86
N TRP A 33 -11.18 6.09 12.28
CA TRP A 33 -10.82 6.35 10.90
C TRP A 33 -10.34 5.07 10.23
N THR A 34 -11.00 4.68 9.15
CA THR A 34 -10.75 3.39 8.46
C THR A 34 -9.98 3.53 7.17
N ASN A 35 -10.05 4.72 6.56
CA ASN A 35 -9.55 4.97 5.20
C ASN A 35 -10.09 3.94 4.18
N PHE A 36 -11.29 3.39 4.43
CA PHE A 36 -11.91 2.36 3.61
C PHE A 36 -12.71 3.00 2.47
N TYR A 37 -12.25 2.79 1.24
CA TYR A 37 -12.86 3.36 0.04
C TYR A 37 -12.82 2.37 -1.12
N LYS A 38 -13.82 2.47 -2.00
CA LYS A 38 -13.80 1.79 -3.30
C LYS A 38 -12.79 2.49 -4.21
N VAL A 39 -11.95 1.71 -4.89
CA VAL A 39 -11.01 2.19 -5.91
C VAL A 39 -11.61 1.94 -7.29
N ALA A 40 -12.15 0.75 -7.52
CA ALA A 40 -12.85 0.34 -8.73
C ALA A 40 -13.89 -0.75 -8.38
N PRO A 41 -14.76 -1.19 -9.31
CA PRO A 41 -15.66 -2.32 -9.07
C PRO A 41 -14.91 -3.54 -8.53
N GLY A 42 -15.31 -4.01 -7.34
CA GLY A 42 -14.67 -5.15 -6.67
C GLY A 42 -13.28 -4.89 -6.08
N VAL A 43 -12.78 -3.66 -6.08
CA VAL A 43 -11.43 -3.32 -5.56
C VAL A 43 -11.53 -2.21 -4.54
N PHE A 44 -11.02 -2.49 -3.34
CA PHE A 44 -11.10 -1.59 -2.19
C PHE A 44 -9.72 -1.28 -1.61
N ARG A 45 -9.61 -0.12 -0.99
CA ARG A 45 -8.44 0.32 -0.23
C ARG A 45 -8.78 0.48 1.24
N SER A 46 -7.81 0.29 2.14
CA SER A 46 -8.03 0.56 3.56
C SER A 46 -6.77 0.86 4.37
N ASN A 47 -6.93 1.34 5.61
CA ASN A 47 -5.91 1.20 6.65
C ASN A 47 -5.90 -0.22 7.23
N HIS A 48 -4.94 -0.53 8.10
CA HIS A 48 -4.81 -1.87 8.67
C HIS A 48 -6.10 -2.24 9.42
N PRO A 49 -6.84 -3.28 8.98
CA PRO A 49 -8.15 -3.57 9.53
C PRO A 49 -8.09 -4.04 10.98
N THR A 50 -9.18 -3.81 11.72
CA THR A 50 -9.43 -4.48 13.00
C THR A 50 -10.11 -5.83 12.75
N ASP A 51 -10.13 -6.73 13.75
CA ASP A 51 -10.86 -8.01 13.67
C ASP A 51 -12.31 -7.83 13.17
N ARG A 52 -13.06 -6.91 13.79
CA ARG A 52 -14.43 -6.56 13.38
C ARG A 52 -14.52 -6.22 11.89
N ARG A 53 -13.50 -5.54 11.35
CA ARG A 53 -13.47 -5.15 9.94
C ARG A 53 -13.12 -6.30 9.02
N PHE A 54 -12.26 -7.23 9.41
CA PHE A 54 -12.04 -8.45 8.64
C PHE A 54 -13.34 -9.25 8.52
N ARG A 55 -14.13 -9.34 9.60
CA ARG A 55 -15.46 -9.96 9.57
C ARG A 55 -16.43 -9.21 8.64
N GLN A 56 -16.41 -7.87 8.66
CA GLN A 56 -17.16 -7.05 7.70
C GLN A 56 -16.72 -7.29 6.26
N PHE A 57 -15.42 -7.38 5.99
CA PHE A 57 -14.90 -7.69 4.65
C PHE A 57 -15.42 -9.04 4.15
N LYS A 58 -15.38 -10.08 5.00
CA LYS A 58 -15.96 -11.38 4.68
C LYS A 58 -17.46 -11.28 4.37
N ALA A 59 -18.23 -10.56 5.19
CA ALA A 59 -19.66 -10.34 4.98
C ALA A 59 -19.96 -9.55 3.68
N MET A 60 -19.05 -8.66 3.26
CA MET A 60 -19.11 -7.95 1.98
C MET A 60 -18.71 -8.83 0.77
N GLY A 61 -18.31 -10.08 1.01
CA GLY A 61 -17.88 -11.00 -0.05
C GLY A 61 -16.42 -10.81 -0.49
N ILE A 62 -15.60 -10.06 0.25
CA ILE A 62 -14.16 -9.96 -0.02
C ILE A 62 -13.53 -11.36 0.06
N LYS A 63 -12.67 -11.65 -0.91
CA LYS A 63 -11.97 -12.93 -1.08
C LYS A 63 -10.50 -12.82 -0.74
N THR A 64 -9.87 -11.72 -1.17
CA THR A 64 -8.43 -11.50 -1.00
C THR A 64 -8.13 -10.21 -0.24
N VAL A 65 -7.19 -10.30 0.70
CA VAL A 65 -6.59 -9.18 1.44
C VAL A 65 -5.13 -9.07 1.01
N ILE A 66 -4.72 -7.91 0.50
CA ILE A 66 -3.32 -7.63 0.14
C ILE A 66 -2.67 -6.74 1.20
N ASN A 67 -1.67 -7.28 1.91
CA ASN A 67 -0.92 -6.58 2.94
C ASN A 67 0.34 -5.89 2.37
N LEU A 68 0.31 -4.55 2.35
CA LEU A 68 1.43 -3.73 1.85
C LEU A 68 2.53 -3.48 2.90
N ARG A 69 2.34 -3.94 4.13
CA ARG A 69 3.37 -3.90 5.18
C ARG A 69 4.37 -5.03 5.01
N GLY A 70 3.92 -6.12 4.38
CA GLY A 70 4.63 -7.38 4.29
C GLY A 70 4.61 -8.17 5.60
N PRO A 71 5.22 -9.37 5.59
CA PRO A 71 5.26 -10.24 6.76
C PRO A 71 6.09 -9.60 7.87
N ASP A 72 5.67 -9.85 9.10
CA ASP A 72 6.35 -9.37 10.30
C ASP A 72 6.20 -10.38 11.46
N LYS A 73 7.07 -10.30 12.45
CA LYS A 73 6.97 -11.08 13.69
C LYS A 73 6.12 -10.41 14.77
N PHE A 74 5.60 -9.22 14.49
CA PHE A 74 4.81 -8.43 15.44
C PHE A 74 3.31 -8.74 15.35
N SER A 75 2.63 -8.45 16.45
CA SER A 75 1.24 -8.84 16.71
C SER A 75 0.25 -8.39 15.64
N PHE A 76 0.43 -7.22 15.03
CA PHE A 76 -0.47 -6.76 13.96
C PHE A 76 -0.51 -7.75 12.78
N TYR A 77 0.62 -8.33 12.39
CA TYR A 77 0.67 -9.29 11.29
C TYR A 77 0.21 -10.68 11.77
N LEU A 78 0.61 -11.08 12.98
CA LEU A 78 0.22 -12.38 13.52
C LEU A 78 -1.31 -12.50 13.67
N PHE A 79 -1.97 -11.47 14.18
CA PHE A 79 -3.43 -11.44 14.27
C PHE A 79 -4.11 -11.30 12.92
N GLU A 80 -3.55 -10.53 11.98
CA GLU A 80 -4.06 -10.42 10.60
C GLU A 80 -4.04 -11.77 9.88
N ARG A 81 -2.96 -12.54 10.02
CA ARG A 81 -2.89 -13.90 9.49
C ARG A 81 -3.91 -14.81 10.16
N GLU A 82 -3.95 -14.83 11.49
CA GLU A 82 -4.89 -15.66 12.26
C GLU A 82 -6.35 -15.42 11.85
N ILE A 83 -6.78 -14.16 11.72
CA ILE A 83 -8.17 -13.84 11.35
C ILE A 83 -8.47 -14.09 9.87
N CYS A 84 -7.49 -13.91 8.98
CA CYS A 84 -7.67 -14.26 7.56
C CYS A 84 -7.86 -15.77 7.42
N ASP A 85 -7.05 -16.57 8.12
CA ASP A 85 -7.17 -18.03 8.15
C ASP A 85 -8.53 -18.46 8.74
N GLU A 86 -8.95 -17.88 9.87
CA GLU A 86 -10.26 -18.15 10.50
C GLU A 86 -11.44 -17.88 9.55
N LEU A 87 -11.38 -16.79 8.80
CA LEU A 87 -12.46 -16.36 7.92
C LEU A 87 -12.38 -16.95 6.51
N GLY A 88 -11.34 -17.72 6.20
CA GLY A 88 -11.04 -18.19 4.84
C GLY A 88 -10.91 -17.02 3.85
N LEU A 89 -10.17 -15.99 4.25
CA LEU A 89 -9.73 -14.89 3.38
C LEU A 89 -8.31 -15.18 2.91
N THR A 90 -8.04 -15.06 1.62
CA THR A 90 -6.69 -15.22 1.10
C THR A 90 -5.85 -14.00 1.48
N LEU A 91 -4.81 -14.17 2.28
CA LEU A 91 -3.86 -13.11 2.61
C LEU A 91 -2.65 -13.15 1.67
N VAL A 92 -2.40 -12.06 0.94
CA VAL A 92 -1.26 -11.91 0.02
C VAL A 92 -0.35 -10.79 0.51
N ASP A 93 0.92 -11.09 0.75
CA ASP A 93 1.92 -10.09 1.15
C ASP A 93 2.60 -9.45 -0.05
N ALA A 94 2.39 -8.15 -0.23
CA ALA A 94 3.01 -7.35 -1.30
C ALA A 94 3.70 -6.12 -0.72
N LYS A 95 4.84 -6.33 -0.05
CA LYS A 95 5.51 -5.27 0.72
C LYS A 95 5.95 -4.08 -0.16
N LEU A 96 5.43 -2.90 0.18
CA LEU A 96 5.86 -1.62 -0.39
C LEU A 96 6.49 -0.71 0.66
N TRP A 97 7.22 0.31 0.20
CA TRP A 97 7.85 1.33 1.03
C TRP A 97 7.06 2.64 1.00
N ALA A 98 6.89 3.26 2.16
CA ALA A 98 6.10 4.49 2.29
C ALA A 98 6.92 5.76 2.11
N ARG A 99 8.20 5.73 2.50
CA ARG A 99 9.09 6.91 2.61
C ARG A 99 10.34 6.82 1.75
N LEU A 100 10.40 5.81 0.90
CA LEU A 100 11.52 5.53 0.01
C LEU A 100 10.94 4.99 -1.31
N ALA A 101 11.62 5.26 -2.41
CA ALA A 101 11.32 4.71 -3.72
C ALA A 101 11.34 3.17 -3.66
N PRO A 102 10.21 2.47 -3.90
CA PRO A 102 10.21 1.00 -3.92
C PRO A 102 11.00 0.48 -5.13
N SER A 103 11.74 -0.62 -4.99
CA SER A 103 12.42 -1.22 -6.15
C SER A 103 11.43 -1.65 -7.23
N SER A 104 11.86 -1.68 -8.50
CA SER A 104 11.03 -2.16 -9.63
C SER A 104 10.39 -3.50 -9.31
N LYS A 105 11.20 -4.45 -8.79
CA LYS A 105 10.73 -5.77 -8.37
C LYS A 105 9.56 -5.70 -7.41
N ARG A 106 9.59 -4.81 -6.40
CA ARG A 106 8.49 -4.69 -5.43
C ARG A 106 7.22 -4.08 -6.04
N ILE A 107 7.37 -3.10 -6.91
CA ILE A 107 6.23 -2.50 -7.61
C ILE A 107 5.56 -3.56 -8.48
N LEU A 108 6.35 -4.27 -9.30
CA LEU A 108 5.87 -5.36 -10.14
C LEU A 108 5.23 -6.48 -9.32
N THR A 109 5.85 -6.92 -8.22
CA THR A 109 5.25 -7.91 -7.30
C THR A 109 3.89 -7.47 -6.75
N ALA A 110 3.71 -6.17 -6.44
CA ALA A 110 2.43 -5.66 -5.97
C ALA A 110 1.37 -5.61 -7.07
N ILE A 111 1.76 -5.31 -8.31
CA ILE A 111 0.89 -5.36 -9.48
C ILE A 111 0.46 -6.81 -9.76
N ASP A 112 1.42 -7.75 -9.74
CA ASP A 112 1.15 -9.18 -9.92
C ASP A 112 0.23 -9.74 -8.81
N ALA A 113 0.41 -9.30 -7.57
CA ALA A 113 -0.46 -9.68 -6.45
C ALA A 113 -1.92 -9.27 -6.70
N ILE A 114 -2.17 -8.10 -7.28
CA ILE A 114 -3.53 -7.68 -7.68
C ILE A 114 -4.04 -8.54 -8.83
N ARG A 115 -3.21 -8.75 -9.86
CA ARG A 115 -3.57 -9.48 -11.08
C ARG A 115 -4.01 -10.92 -10.78
N GLN A 116 -3.37 -11.55 -9.81
CA GLN A 116 -3.64 -12.93 -9.40
C GLN A 116 -4.72 -13.04 -8.31
N ALA A 117 -5.08 -11.94 -7.65
CA ALA A 117 -6.04 -11.95 -6.56
C ALA A 117 -7.47 -12.20 -7.04
N GLU A 118 -8.21 -13.01 -6.29
CA GLU A 118 -9.64 -13.18 -6.49
C GLU A 118 -10.37 -11.90 -6.05
N LYS A 119 -11.18 -11.32 -6.94
CA LYS A 119 -12.06 -10.18 -6.61
C LYS A 119 -13.39 -10.70 -6.02
N PRO A 120 -14.03 -9.98 -5.09
CA PRO A 120 -13.64 -8.69 -4.55
C PRO A 120 -12.40 -8.73 -3.64
N LEU A 121 -11.51 -7.75 -3.75
CA LEU A 121 -10.27 -7.66 -2.98
C LEU A 121 -10.14 -6.33 -2.23
N VAL A 122 -9.34 -6.35 -1.16
CA VAL A 122 -8.95 -5.13 -0.44
C VAL A 122 -7.44 -5.11 -0.21
N PHE A 123 -6.79 -3.97 -0.46
CA PHE A 123 -5.39 -3.78 -0.07
C PHE A 123 -5.25 -2.72 1.02
N HIS A 124 -4.31 -2.93 1.93
CA HIS A 124 -4.09 -2.01 3.04
C HIS A 124 -2.61 -1.84 3.40
N CYS A 125 -2.31 -0.77 4.13
CA CYS A 125 -1.03 -0.57 4.80
C CYS A 125 -1.26 -0.28 6.29
N LYS A 126 -0.49 0.62 6.92
CA LYS A 126 -0.73 1.04 8.31
C LYS A 126 -1.93 2.00 8.42
N SER A 127 -1.83 3.18 7.80
CA SER A 127 -2.83 4.26 7.82
C SER A 127 -3.75 4.28 6.61
N GLY A 128 -3.49 3.44 5.60
CA GLY A 128 -4.23 3.45 4.34
C GLY A 128 -3.97 4.68 3.48
N ALA A 129 -2.97 5.50 3.83
CA ALA A 129 -2.64 6.74 3.14
C ALA A 129 -1.60 6.52 2.03
N ASP A 130 -0.34 6.30 2.40
CA ASP A 130 0.80 6.34 1.47
C ASP A 130 0.86 5.10 0.56
N ARG A 131 1.40 3.97 1.04
CA ARG A 131 1.53 2.74 0.22
C ARG A 131 0.22 2.30 -0.43
N THR A 132 -0.88 2.45 0.29
CA THR A 132 -2.23 2.17 -0.20
C THR A 132 -2.65 3.17 -1.27
N GLY A 133 -2.36 4.45 -1.10
CA GLY A 133 -2.62 5.47 -2.12
C GLY A 133 -1.80 5.22 -3.38
N PHE A 134 -0.51 4.93 -3.23
CA PHE A 134 0.38 4.58 -4.33
C PHE A 134 -0.14 3.36 -5.10
N LEU A 135 -0.47 2.26 -4.42
CA LEU A 135 -0.98 1.07 -5.10
C LEU A 135 -2.36 1.33 -5.74
N ALA A 136 -3.23 2.14 -5.13
CA ALA A 136 -4.49 2.53 -5.76
C ALA A 136 -4.29 3.35 -7.03
N THR A 137 -3.36 4.31 -7.02
CA THR A 137 -2.96 5.08 -8.20
C THR A 137 -2.43 4.15 -9.30
N VAL A 138 -1.50 3.26 -8.95
CA VAL A 138 -0.95 2.27 -9.89
C VAL A 138 -2.06 1.36 -10.45
N TYR A 139 -2.99 0.92 -9.61
CA TYR A 139 -4.13 0.10 -10.06
C TYR A 139 -4.94 0.81 -11.15
N LEU A 140 -5.29 2.07 -10.93
CA LEU A 140 -6.10 2.86 -11.86
C LEU A 140 -5.37 3.09 -13.19
N ILE A 141 -4.05 3.28 -13.17
CA ILE A 141 -3.24 3.43 -14.38
C ILE A 141 -3.15 2.11 -15.14
N VAL A 142 -2.79 1.02 -14.46
CA VAL A 142 -2.44 -0.27 -15.09
C VAL A 142 -3.68 -1.06 -15.53
N PHE A 143 -4.72 -1.12 -14.69
CA PHE A 143 -5.87 -2.00 -14.91
C PHE A 143 -7.10 -1.27 -15.43
N GLU A 144 -7.23 0.03 -15.17
CA GLU A 144 -8.40 0.84 -15.57
C GLU A 144 -8.05 1.87 -16.66
N GLY A 145 -6.79 1.96 -17.09
CA GLY A 145 -6.35 2.85 -18.17
C GLY A 145 -6.48 4.35 -17.86
N GLN A 146 -6.57 4.74 -16.59
CA GLN A 146 -6.69 6.15 -16.22
C GLN A 146 -5.37 6.90 -16.41
N SER A 147 -5.47 8.20 -16.70
CA SER A 147 -4.29 9.06 -16.77
C SER A 147 -3.60 9.18 -15.40
N PRO A 148 -2.28 9.41 -15.35
CA PRO A 148 -1.57 9.71 -14.11
C PRO A 148 -2.21 10.86 -13.31
N ALA A 149 -2.65 11.91 -14.01
CA ALA A 149 -3.33 13.08 -13.44
C ALA A 149 -4.62 12.74 -12.68
N GLU A 150 -5.43 11.81 -13.18
CA GLU A 150 -6.66 11.38 -12.51
C GLU A 150 -6.37 10.39 -11.39
N ALA A 151 -5.54 9.39 -11.67
CA ALA A 151 -5.21 8.33 -10.73
C ALA A 151 -4.54 8.86 -9.44
N ARG A 152 -3.65 9.87 -9.56
CA ARG A 152 -2.93 10.47 -8.42
C ARG A 152 -3.84 11.11 -7.37
N LYS A 153 -5.14 11.32 -7.64
CA LYS A 153 -6.11 11.77 -6.61
C LYS A 153 -6.18 10.81 -5.41
N HIS A 154 -5.73 9.56 -5.57
CA HIS A 154 -5.57 8.59 -4.48
C HIS A 154 -4.39 8.86 -3.54
N LEU A 155 -3.49 9.79 -3.89
CA LEU A 155 -2.41 10.36 -3.09
C LEU A 155 -2.76 11.78 -2.62
N GLY A 156 -3.95 11.94 -2.02
CA GLY A 156 -4.46 13.25 -1.61
C GLY A 156 -4.74 13.40 -0.11
N LEU A 157 -5.00 14.64 0.31
CA LEU A 157 -5.42 14.98 1.67
C LEU A 157 -6.68 14.23 2.12
N ARG A 158 -7.58 13.92 1.18
CA ARG A 158 -8.76 13.06 1.43
C ARG A 158 -8.40 11.73 2.10
N TYR A 159 -7.21 11.20 1.78
CA TYR A 159 -6.70 9.94 2.30
C TYR A 159 -5.59 10.15 3.34
N MET A 160 -5.42 11.40 3.83
CA MET A 160 -4.37 11.85 4.75
C MET A 160 -2.95 11.63 4.22
N HIS A 161 -2.78 11.70 2.91
CA HIS A 161 -1.46 11.68 2.28
C HIS A 161 -0.89 13.11 2.20
N LEU A 162 0.38 13.28 2.59
CA LEU A 162 1.07 14.58 2.67
C LEU A 162 2.32 14.59 1.78
N LYS A 163 2.16 15.07 0.54
CA LYS A 163 3.22 15.09 -0.47
C LYS A 163 4.50 15.86 -0.08
N PHE A 164 4.41 16.79 0.88
CA PHE A 164 5.57 17.58 1.34
C PHE A 164 6.43 16.85 2.38
N THR A 165 6.04 15.64 2.79
CA THR A 165 6.83 14.79 3.68
C THR A 165 7.65 13.78 2.87
N LYS A 166 8.43 12.91 3.54
CA LYS A 166 9.16 11.82 2.87
C LYS A 166 8.25 10.87 2.07
N THR A 167 6.94 10.86 2.31
CA THR A 167 6.02 10.01 1.55
C THR A 167 5.70 10.56 0.15
N GLY A 168 6.04 11.84 -0.11
CA GLY A 168 5.92 12.48 -1.42
C GLY A 168 6.76 11.86 -2.53
N ILE A 169 7.70 10.97 -2.20
CA ILE A 169 8.38 10.13 -3.19
C ILE A 169 7.37 9.33 -4.03
N GLN A 170 6.21 9.01 -3.47
CA GLN A 170 5.16 8.29 -4.18
C GLN A 170 4.49 9.15 -5.25
N ASP A 171 4.18 10.41 -4.96
CA ASP A 171 3.74 11.37 -5.98
C ASP A 171 4.83 11.56 -7.02
N TYR A 172 6.07 11.75 -6.59
CA TYR A 172 7.21 12.01 -7.47
C TYR A 172 7.40 10.90 -8.51
N ILE A 173 7.22 9.63 -8.14
CA ILE A 173 7.26 8.52 -9.10
C ILE A 173 6.18 8.66 -10.18
N ILE A 174 4.96 9.05 -9.80
CA ILE A 174 3.84 9.25 -10.74
C ILE A 174 4.07 10.49 -11.60
N ASP A 175 4.60 11.58 -11.03
CA ASP A 175 4.94 12.81 -11.75
C ASP A 175 6.07 12.57 -12.77
N VAL A 176 7.08 11.76 -12.44
CA VAL A 176 8.15 11.38 -13.38
C VAL A 176 7.59 10.50 -14.50
N TYR A 177 6.69 9.55 -14.19
CA TYR A 177 6.03 8.74 -15.21
C TYR A 177 5.16 9.59 -16.15
N GLU A 178 4.40 10.54 -15.60
CA GLU A 178 3.60 11.49 -16.37
C GLU A 178 4.49 12.33 -17.31
N ALA A 179 5.60 12.85 -16.80
CA ALA A 179 6.58 13.56 -17.62
C ALA A 179 7.24 12.66 -18.69
N ARG A 180 7.50 11.38 -18.37
CA ARG A 180 8.04 10.40 -19.33
C ARG A 180 7.08 10.15 -20.49
N GLN A 181 5.78 10.10 -20.24
CA GLN A 181 4.78 9.90 -21.30
C GLN A 181 4.78 11.01 -22.36
N ALA A 182 5.22 12.23 -22.00
CA ALA A 182 5.36 13.33 -22.96
C ALA A 182 6.48 13.11 -24.00
N LEU A 183 7.43 12.18 -23.73
CA LEU A 183 8.53 11.85 -24.64
C LEU A 183 8.17 10.72 -25.62
N GLY A 184 7.05 10.02 -25.41
CA GLY A 184 6.60 8.91 -26.24
C GLY A 184 5.84 7.86 -25.42
N PRO A 185 5.04 7.00 -26.08
CA PRO A 185 4.18 6.04 -25.40
C PRO A 185 5.00 4.94 -24.70
N ILE A 186 4.69 4.68 -23.44
CA ILE A 186 5.20 3.54 -22.66
C ILE A 186 4.22 3.16 -21.56
N GLY A 187 3.91 1.87 -21.46
CA GLY A 187 3.06 1.36 -20.37
C GLY A 187 3.75 1.54 -19.01
N PHE A 188 2.97 1.72 -17.95
CA PHE A 188 3.55 1.91 -16.61
C PHE A 188 4.42 0.71 -16.19
N GLU A 189 3.99 -0.52 -16.48
CA GLU A 189 4.77 -1.72 -16.15
C GLU A 189 6.08 -1.82 -16.92
N ASP A 190 6.07 -1.49 -18.22
CA ASP A 190 7.27 -1.49 -19.06
C ASP A 190 8.24 -0.39 -18.60
N TRP A 191 7.73 0.80 -18.28
CA TRP A 191 8.53 1.86 -17.67
C TRP A 191 9.18 1.41 -16.37
N ILE A 192 8.42 0.75 -15.48
CA ILE A 192 8.97 0.21 -14.22
C ILE A 192 10.06 -0.85 -14.47
N ARG A 193 9.91 -1.65 -15.53
CA ARG A 193 10.84 -2.74 -15.87
C ARG A 193 12.13 -2.21 -16.49
N ASP A 194 12.01 -1.34 -17.47
CA ASP A 194 13.09 -1.04 -18.41
C ASP A 194 13.81 0.27 -18.05
N GLU A 195 13.07 1.30 -17.63
CA GLU A 195 13.59 2.65 -17.46
C GLU A 195 13.66 3.13 -16.00
N TYR A 196 12.75 2.68 -15.15
CA TYR A 196 12.69 3.10 -13.74
C TYR A 196 13.93 2.63 -12.97
N ARG A 197 14.54 3.55 -12.23
CA ARG A 197 15.65 3.28 -11.32
C ARG A 197 15.35 3.91 -9.95
N ALA A 198 15.05 3.06 -8.96
CA ALA A 198 14.62 3.52 -7.63
C ALA A 198 15.59 4.50 -6.98
N ALA A 199 16.91 4.23 -7.06
CA ALA A 199 17.94 5.10 -6.48
C ALA A 199 17.98 6.48 -7.16
N ARG A 200 17.82 6.52 -8.49
CA ARG A 200 17.80 7.75 -9.28
C ARG A 200 16.61 8.63 -8.92
N LEU A 201 15.41 8.05 -8.83
CA LEU A 201 14.21 8.79 -8.44
C LEU A 201 14.25 9.22 -6.97
N GLN A 202 14.86 8.41 -6.09
CA GLN A 202 15.07 8.80 -4.70
C GLN A 202 15.99 10.02 -4.59
N ASP A 203 17.14 10.00 -5.28
CA ASP A 203 18.07 11.15 -5.32
C ASP A 203 17.41 12.39 -5.92
N GLY A 204 16.65 12.23 -7.02
CA GLY A 204 15.88 13.30 -7.63
C GLY A 204 14.88 13.94 -6.66
N PHE A 205 14.12 13.12 -5.93
CA PHE A 205 13.18 13.59 -4.91
C PHE A 205 13.88 14.30 -3.75
N ASP A 206 14.94 13.71 -3.19
CA ASP A 206 15.66 14.26 -2.04
C ASP A 206 16.33 15.60 -2.38
N ARG A 207 16.80 15.76 -3.62
CA ARG A 207 17.35 17.01 -4.17
C ARG A 207 16.29 17.96 -4.74
N LYS A 208 15.01 17.59 -4.72
CA LYS A 208 13.89 18.36 -5.28
C LYS A 208 14.06 18.73 -6.76
N ARG A 209 14.65 17.81 -7.55
CA ARG A 209 14.82 17.99 -8.99
C ARG A 209 13.45 17.91 -9.70
N PRO A 210 13.19 18.74 -10.71
CA PRO A 210 11.98 18.64 -11.53
C PRO A 210 11.77 17.23 -12.09
N PRO A 211 10.54 16.66 -12.05
CA PRO A 211 10.27 15.32 -12.59
C PRO A 211 10.69 15.14 -14.05
N SER A 212 10.60 16.19 -14.86
CA SER A 212 11.01 16.20 -16.27
C SER A 212 12.49 15.90 -16.49
N GLU A 213 13.37 16.22 -15.55
CA GLU A 213 14.80 15.88 -15.64
C GLU A 213 15.07 14.39 -15.43
N LEU A 214 14.17 13.70 -14.73
CA LEU A 214 14.26 12.27 -14.43
C LEU A 214 13.43 11.43 -15.39
N ALA A 215 12.67 12.09 -16.27
CA ALA A 215 11.79 11.46 -17.24
C ALA A 215 12.54 10.78 -18.39
N GLN A 216 13.77 11.18 -18.71
CA GLN A 216 14.54 10.52 -19.76
C GLN A 216 15.16 9.22 -19.23
N PRO A 217 15.13 8.10 -19.97
CA PRO A 217 15.94 6.92 -19.63
C PRO A 217 17.43 7.29 -19.61
N GLU A 218 18.20 6.62 -18.75
CA GLU A 218 19.67 6.72 -18.74
C GLU A 218 20.29 5.94 -19.90
#